data_AF-A0A7C2V4R0-F1
#
_entry.id   AF-A0A7C2V4R0-F1
#
_cell.length_a   1.000
_cell.length_b   1.000
_cell.length_c   1.000
_cell.angle_alpha   90.00
_cell.angle_beta   90.00
_cell.angle_gamma   90.00
#
_symmetry.space_group_name_H-M   'P 1'
#
loop_
_entity.id
_entity.type
_entity.pdbx_description
1 polymer ?
#
loop_
_entity_poly.entity_id
_entity_poly.type
_entity_poly.pdbx_seq_one_letter_code
_entity_poly.pdbx_strand_id
1 'polypeptide(L)'
;MDTREEALKLSEEVIKELLAFGTNIDEFYRRFRELRLLEDDLSFQSALLKVEHAFFMLVQSINILKEQLSLLKIASEKKELY
;
A
#
# COMPACT_ATOMS: atom_id res chain seq x y z
N MET A 1 -26.26 -11.88 13.46
CA MET A 1 -24.82 -11.60 13.39
C MET A 1 -24.69 -10.16 12.92
N ASP A 2 -23.98 -9.30 13.66
CA ASP A 2 -23.88 -7.88 13.31
C ASP A 2 -22.80 -7.70 12.23
N THR A 3 -23.24 -7.51 10.98
CA THR A 3 -22.36 -7.34 9.81
C THR A 3 -21.42 -6.15 9.96
N ARG A 4 -21.73 -5.19 10.84
CA ARG A 4 -20.89 -4.02 11.13
C ARG A 4 -19.67 -4.40 11.96
N GLU A 5 -19.85 -5.25 12.97
CA GLU A 5 -18.75 -5.72 13.83
C GLU A 5 -17.77 -6.57 13.01
N GLU A 6 -18.29 -7.38 12.10
CA GLU A 6 -17.49 -8.17 11.17
C GLU A 6 -16.71 -7.30 10.18
N ALA A 7 -17.34 -6.27 9.61
CA ALA A 7 -16.67 -5.31 8.73
C ALA A 7 -15.53 -4.55 9.45
N LEU A 8 -15.76 -4.15 10.70
CA LEU A 8 -14.74 -3.53 11.54
C LEU A 8 -13.55 -4.47 11.77
N LYS A 9 -13.82 -5.69 12.23
CA LYS A 9 -12.79 -6.69 12.48
C LYS A 9 -11.96 -6.96 11.22
N LEU A 10 -12.62 -7.16 10.08
CA LEU A 10 -11.96 -7.40 8.81
C LEU A 10 -11.09 -6.20 8.39
N SER A 11 -11.58 -4.97 8.56
CA SER A 11 -10.79 -3.77 8.25
C SER A 11 -9.51 -3.66 9.08
N GLU A 12 -9.55 -4.01 10.37
CA GLU A 12 -8.38 -4.00 11.24
C GLU A 12 -7.36 -5.08 10.87
N GLU A 13 -7.84 -6.27 10.52
CA GLU A 13 -6.99 -7.37 10.04
C GLU A 13 -6.30 -6.97 8.72
N VAL A 14 -7.05 -6.42 7.77
CA VAL A 14 -6.51 -5.97 6.48
C VAL A 14 -5.51 -4.83 6.65
N ILE A 15 -5.76 -3.85 7.54
CA ILE A 15 -4.80 -2.76 7.79
C ILE A 15 -3.44 -3.32 8.28
N LYS A 16 -3.45 -4.34 9.15
CA LYS A 16 -2.22 -4.98 9.65
C LYS A 16 -1.47 -5.67 8.51
N GLU A 17 -2.18 -6.38 7.64
CA GLU A 17 -1.57 -7.03 6.47
C GLU A 17 -1.00 -6.00 5.48
N LEU A 18 -1.72 -4.91 5.22
CA LEU A 18 -1.25 -3.83 4.34
C LEU A 18 0.02 -3.15 4.87
N LEU A 19 0.19 -3.05 6.19
CA LEU A 19 1.44 -2.55 6.80
C LEU A 19 2.62 -3.49 6.54
N ALA A 20 2.42 -4.80 6.74
CA ALA A 20 3.45 -5.79 6.48
C ALA A 20 3.79 -5.85 4.98
N PHE A 21 2.77 -5.81 4.12
CA PHE A 21 2.95 -5.78 2.68
C PHE A 21 3.70 -4.52 2.22
N GLY A 22 3.34 -3.34 2.74
CA GLY A 22 4.04 -2.09 2.45
C GLY A 22 5.53 -2.15 2.75
N THR A 23 5.90 -2.77 3.88
CA THR A 23 7.32 -2.97 4.25
C THR A 23 8.08 -3.81 3.21
N ASN A 24 7.45 -4.89 2.72
CA ASN A 24 8.05 -5.74 1.69
C ASN A 24 8.17 -5.00 0.34
N ILE A 25 7.15 -4.22 -0.02
CA ILE A 25 7.15 -3.39 -1.23
C ILE A 25 8.27 -2.35 -1.21
N ASP A 26 8.49 -1.67 -0.08
CA ASP A 26 9.59 -0.72 0.09
C ASP A 26 10.95 -1.39 -0.08
N GLU A 27 11.10 -2.63 0.43
CA GLU A 27 12.33 -3.40 0.27
C GLU A 27 12.58 -3.79 -1.21
N PHE A 28 11.55 -4.21 -1.94
CA PHE A 28 11.68 -4.48 -3.37
C PHE A 28 12.04 -3.21 -4.15
N TYR A 29 11.38 -2.10 -3.85
CA TYR A 29 11.71 -0.80 -4.44
C TYR A 29 13.18 -0.43 -4.24
N ARG A 30 13.73 -0.61 -3.02
CA ARG A 30 15.15 -0.37 -2.74
C ARG A 30 16.07 -1.20 -3.64
N ARG A 31 15.80 -2.50 -3.80
CA ARG A 31 16.61 -3.40 -4.63
C ARG A 31 16.60 -3.00 -6.11
N PHE A 32 15.45 -2.60 -6.66
CA PHE A 32 15.38 -2.12 -8.04
C PHE A 32 16.10 -0.78 -8.23
N ARG A 33 16.05 0.09 -7.23
CA ARG A 33 16.80 1.34 -7.24
C ARG A 33 18.31 1.10 -7.19
N GLU A 34 18.77 0.17 -6.36
CA GLU A 34 20.17 -0.25 -6.32
C GLU A 34 20.62 -0.80 -7.68
N LEU A 35 19.81 -1.67 -8.30
CA LEU A 35 20.08 -2.18 -9.64
C LEU A 35 20.23 -1.05 -10.66
N ARG A 36 19.37 -0.02 -10.61
CA ARG A 36 19.48 1.14 -11.52
C ARG A 36 20.75 1.94 -11.31
N LEU A 37 21.20 2.08 -10.06
CA LEU A 37 22.43 2.83 -9.75
C LEU A 37 23.70 2.09 -10.16
N LEU A 38 23.63 0.76 -10.30
CA LEU A 38 24.73 -0.09 -10.77
C LEU A 38 24.79 -0.27 -12.29
N GLU A 39 23.70 0.07 -12.98
CA GLU A 39 23.60 -0.05 -14.43
C GLU A 39 24.23 1.15 -15.15
N ASP A 40 24.97 0.92 -16.23
CA ASP A 40 25.54 1.98 -17.07
C ASP A 40 24.74 2.21 -18.36
N ASP A 41 23.92 1.25 -18.80
CA ASP A 41 23.07 1.39 -19.99
C ASP A 41 21.88 2.33 -19.74
N LEU A 42 21.83 3.45 -20.47
CA LEU A 42 20.77 4.46 -20.36
C LEU A 42 19.37 3.90 -20.68
N SER A 43 19.27 2.93 -21.59
CA SER A 43 17.98 2.36 -21.97
C SER A 43 17.42 1.48 -20.85
N PHE A 44 18.28 0.70 -20.19
CA PHE A 44 17.93 -0.13 -19.05
C PHE A 44 17.66 0.72 -17.81
N GLN A 45 18.47 1.76 -17.53
CA GLN A 45 18.16 2.74 -16.49
C GLN A 45 16.78 3.39 -16.67
N SER A 46 16.43 3.73 -17.92
CA SER A 46 15.12 4.30 -18.25
C SER A 46 13.97 3.32 -18.04
N ALA A 47 14.20 2.02 -18.30
CA ALA A 47 13.23 0.98 -17.99
C ALA A 47 13.06 0.80 -16.47
N LEU A 48 14.15 0.81 -15.71
CA LEU A 48 14.12 0.71 -14.25
C LEU A 48 13.43 1.91 -13.58
N LEU A 49 13.56 3.12 -14.12
CA LEU A 49 12.79 4.28 -13.66
C LEU A 49 11.27 4.05 -13.76
N LYS A 50 10.80 3.36 -14.80
CA LYS A 50 9.37 3.03 -14.94
C LYS A 50 8.94 2.00 -13.89
N VAL A 51 9.82 1.05 -13.56
CA VAL A 51 9.59 0.08 -12.48
C VAL A 51 9.52 0.80 -11.12
N GLU A 52 10.47 1.68 -10.84
CA GLU A 52 10.47 2.53 -9.63
C GLU A 52 9.19 3.37 -9.52
N HIS A 53 8.73 3.95 -10.62
CA HIS A 53 7.47 4.70 -10.64
C HIS A 53 6.26 3.79 -10.34
N ALA A 54 6.22 2.57 -10.88
CA ALA A 54 5.15 1.62 -10.58
C ALA A 54 5.11 1.25 -9.09
N PHE A 55 6.28 1.04 -8.46
CA PHE A 55 6.38 0.83 -7.01
C PHE A 55 5.87 2.03 -6.23
N PHE A 56 6.25 3.24 -6.62
CA PHE A 56 5.76 4.46 -5.98
C PHE A 56 4.23 4.54 -6.04
N MET A 57 3.63 4.29 -7.21
CA MET A 57 2.18 4.31 -7.37
C MET A 57 1.49 3.24 -6.49
N LEU A 58 2.08 2.04 -6.40
CA LEU A 58 1.56 0.97 -5.54
C LEU A 58 1.55 1.38 -4.06
N VAL A 59 2.63 1.98 -3.57
CA VAL A 59 2.72 2.49 -2.18
C VAL A 59 1.66 3.56 -1.93
N GLN A 60 1.45 4.48 -2.87
CA GLN A 60 0.38 5.48 -2.75
C GLN A 60 -1.01 4.84 -2.67
N SER A 61 -1.30 3.85 -3.53
CA SER A 61 -2.58 3.13 -3.49
C SER A 61 -2.81 2.39 -2.16
N ILE A 62 -1.77 1.77 -1.60
CA ILE A 62 -1.85 1.12 -0.27
C ILE A 62 -2.18 2.14 0.82
N ASN A 63 -1.56 3.32 0.78
CA ASN A 63 -1.81 4.37 1.77
C ASN A 63 -3.24 4.90 1.68
N ILE A 64 -3.74 5.15 0.47
CA ILE A 64 -5.14 5.56 0.24
C ILE A 64 -6.08 4.48 0.79
N LEU A 65 -5.83 3.20 0.48
CA LEU A 65 -6.67 2.11 0.97
C LEU A 65 -6.71 2.05 2.51
N LYS A 66 -5.55 2.20 3.18
CA LYS A 66 -5.47 2.25 4.64
C LYS A 66 -6.26 3.42 5.22
N GLU A 67 -6.21 4.59 4.59
CA GLU A 67 -7.00 5.75 4.99
C GLU A 67 -8.50 5.48 4.87
N GLN A 68 -8.96 4.91 3.74
CA GLN A 68 -10.37 4.56 3.55
C GLN A 68 -10.87 3.53 4.57
N LEU A 69 -10.06 2.52 4.90
CA LEU A 69 -10.39 1.56 5.96
C LEU A 69 -10.43 2.22 7.35
N SER A 70 -9.57 3.20 7.61
CA SER A 70 -9.59 3.96 8.87
C SER A 70 -10.84 4.85 8.96
N LEU A 71 -11.25 5.48 7.86
CA LEU A 71 -12.49 6.26 7.78
C LEU A 71 -13.73 5.39 7.98
N LEU A 72 -13.75 4.19 7.38
CA LEU A 72 -14.81 3.20 7.60
C LEU A 72 -14.96 2.88 9.09
N LYS A 73 -13.84 2.67 9.79
CA LYS A 73 -13.83 2.44 11.22
C LYS A 73 -14.45 3.60 12.00
N ILE A 74 -14.02 4.84 11.72
CA ILE A 74 -14.54 6.03 12.39
C ILE A 74 -16.05 6.21 12.14
N ALA A 75 -16.51 6.04 10.91
CA ALA A 75 -17.93 6.14 10.56
C ALA A 75 -18.77 5.05 11.27
N SER A 76 -18.20 3.85 11.40
CA SER A 76 -18.76 2.73 12.16
C SER A 76 -18.64 2.89 13.69
N GLU A 77 -17.84 3.79 14.22
CA GLU A 77 -17.89 4.15 15.65
C GLU A 77 -18.95 5.22 15.91
N LYS A 78 -19.10 6.17 14.97
CA LYS A 78 -20.03 7.30 15.08
C LYS A 78 -21.50 6.99 14.72
N LYS A 79 -21.81 5.80 14.22
CA LYS A 79 -23.14 5.44 13.67
C LYS A 79 -23.57 6.34 12.49
N GLU A 80 -22.60 6.79 11.71
CA GLU A 80 -22.81 7.62 10.51
C GLU A 80 -22.95 6.79 9.22
N LEU A 81 -22.82 5.46 9.30
CA LEU A 81 -23.12 4.54 8.21
C LEU A 81 -24.63 4.20 8.25
N TYR A 82 -25.41 4.78 7.33
CA TYR A 82 -26.82 4.47 7.08
C TYR A 82 -26.96 3.51 5.89
#